data_AF-A0A2U2BTY0-F1
#
_entry.id   AF-A0A2U2BTY0-F1
#
_cell.length_a   1.000
_cell.length_b   1.000
_cell.length_c   1.000
_cell.angle_alpha   90.00
_cell.angle_beta   90.00
_cell.angle_gamma   90.00
#
_symmetry.space_group_name_H-M   'P 1'
#
loop_
_entity.id
_entity.type
_entity.pdbx_description
1 polymer ?
#
loop_
_entity_poly.entity_id
_entity_poly.type
_entity_poly.pdbx_seq_one_letter_code
_entity_poly.pdbx_strand_id
1 'polypeptide(L)'
;MLDETFETRRKARPENFFGRPGAAEQGGAPMSREFARFTEKTHQMSNQLVDGYVRAAADYQAYLEFRKDNKLTRVAQYPDSNIMHFSILAGLVLFEGLANAYFFSKGSDLGLLGGWIQAITVAFTNVIASFFLIGFLGLRFLQNPTRPFSFAAAAVGVPIVVVLIGFLNFSAGHYRDLLELNAATLALGDTDVTGEILAPVTRALSFQPFETLEALLLFILGITFAAIAAFKGATFDDRTVGYGAAQRRAKRSASYLAAVLKQAPSNIGDGESDSVGAEYHASSRELLEEIREFFAEETERAREDFDAMRDSREDAGGRGRGRRAPPPYARD
;
A
#
# COMPACT_ATOMS: atom_id res chain seq x y z
N MET A 1 -26.84 -16.45 -13.41
CA MET A 1 -27.46 -17.36 -12.40
C MET A 1 -27.30 -16.83 -10.98
N LEU A 2 -26.21 -16.12 -10.64
CA LEU A 2 -25.99 -15.49 -9.32
C LEU A 2 -26.81 -14.20 -9.06
N ASP A 3 -27.22 -13.49 -10.10
CA ASP A 3 -27.87 -12.18 -9.96
C ASP A 3 -29.32 -12.28 -9.44
N GLU A 4 -30.07 -13.28 -9.93
CA GLU A 4 -31.47 -13.48 -9.53
C GLU A 4 -31.62 -14.04 -8.12
N THR A 5 -30.74 -14.95 -7.68
CA THR A 5 -30.74 -15.52 -6.32
C THR A 5 -30.24 -14.51 -5.27
N PHE A 6 -29.36 -13.58 -5.65
CA PHE A 6 -28.85 -12.55 -4.75
C PHE A 6 -29.86 -11.41 -4.53
N GLU A 7 -30.54 -10.93 -5.58
CA GLU A 7 -31.62 -9.93 -5.46
C GLU A 7 -32.80 -10.48 -4.64
N THR A 8 -33.15 -11.77 -4.79
CA THR A 8 -34.17 -12.41 -3.94
C THR A 8 -33.72 -12.54 -2.49
N ARG A 9 -32.46 -12.94 -2.21
CA ARG A 9 -31.93 -13.08 -0.84
C ARG A 9 -31.66 -11.73 -0.15
N ARG A 10 -31.32 -10.68 -0.90
CA ARG A 10 -31.16 -9.31 -0.38
C ARG A 10 -32.51 -8.66 -0.04
N LYS A 11 -33.56 -8.96 -0.82
CA LYS A 11 -34.95 -8.53 -0.54
C LYS A 11 -35.59 -9.34 0.58
N ALA A 12 -35.17 -10.59 0.79
CA ALA A 12 -35.53 -11.40 1.95
C ALA A 12 -34.76 -10.98 3.22
N ARG A 13 -34.67 -9.67 3.49
CA ARG A 13 -34.45 -9.21 4.86
C ARG A 13 -35.80 -9.41 5.57
N PRO A 14 -35.97 -10.37 6.48
CA PRO A 14 -37.19 -10.41 7.27
C PRO A 14 -37.20 -9.15 8.16
N GLU A 15 -38.03 -8.16 7.78
CA GLU A 15 -38.26 -6.96 8.60
C GLU A 15 -38.77 -7.33 10.02
N ASN A 16 -39.24 -8.56 10.20
CA ASN A 16 -39.77 -9.09 11.45
C ASN A 16 -38.73 -9.71 12.39
N PHE A 17 -37.44 -9.69 12.05
CA PHE A 17 -36.41 -10.24 12.94
C PHE A 17 -36.10 -9.33 14.16
N PHE A 18 -36.55 -8.07 14.15
CA PHE A 18 -36.44 -7.14 15.28
C PHE A 18 -37.57 -7.28 16.32
N GLY A 19 -38.34 -8.37 16.29
CA GLY A 19 -39.35 -8.66 17.30
C GLY A 19 -38.72 -8.74 18.68
N ARG A 20 -38.89 -7.68 19.48
CA ARG A 20 -38.67 -7.70 20.94
C ARG A 20 -39.25 -9.00 21.50
N PRO A 21 -38.60 -9.64 22.50
CA PRO A 21 -39.18 -10.82 23.13
C PRO A 21 -40.60 -10.46 23.58
N GLY A 22 -41.58 -11.11 22.94
CA GLY A 22 -42.99 -10.83 23.14
C GLY A 22 -43.30 -10.93 24.63
N ALA A 23 -43.96 -9.90 25.16
CA ALA A 23 -44.61 -9.99 26.45
C ALA A 23 -45.53 -11.21 26.41
N ALA A 24 -45.20 -12.21 27.24
CA ALA A 24 -45.88 -13.49 27.28
C ALA A 24 -47.39 -13.29 27.48
N GLU A 25 -48.17 -13.75 26.51
CA GLU A 25 -49.57 -14.08 26.75
C GLU A 25 -49.64 -15.16 27.84
N GLN A 26 -50.45 -14.88 28.83
CA GLN A 26 -50.63 -15.67 30.04
C GLN A 26 -51.27 -17.02 29.69
N GLY A 27 -50.61 -18.13 30.06
CA GLY A 27 -51.26 -19.46 30.00
C GLY A 27 -50.37 -20.71 29.99
N GLY A 28 -49.04 -20.60 29.90
CA GLY A 28 -48.13 -21.75 29.89
C GLY A 28 -47.21 -21.80 31.11
N ALA A 29 -46.89 -23.00 31.60
CA ALA A 29 -45.96 -23.24 32.71
C ALA A 29 -44.67 -22.40 32.59
N PRO A 30 -44.08 -21.91 33.70
CA PRO A 30 -42.93 -21.02 33.65
C PRO A 30 -41.75 -21.73 32.96
N MET A 31 -41.37 -21.20 31.80
CA MET A 31 -40.19 -21.62 31.06
C MET A 31 -38.97 -21.61 32.01
N SER A 32 -38.22 -22.72 32.06
CA SER A 32 -37.06 -22.80 32.95
C SER A 32 -36.01 -21.74 32.54
N ARG A 33 -35.36 -21.10 33.53
CA ARG A 33 -34.34 -20.07 33.28
C ARG A 33 -33.20 -20.58 32.39
N GLU A 34 -32.92 -21.87 32.43
CA GLU A 34 -31.90 -22.53 31.59
C GLU A 34 -32.34 -22.62 30.13
N PHE A 35 -33.60 -22.97 29.87
CA PHE A 35 -34.14 -23.02 28.50
C PHE A 35 -34.19 -21.62 27.87
N ALA A 36 -34.64 -20.60 28.61
CA ALA A 36 -34.65 -19.22 28.12
C ALA A 36 -33.25 -18.71 27.71
N ARG A 37 -32.22 -19.00 28.53
CA ARG A 37 -30.82 -18.66 28.22
C ARG A 37 -30.28 -19.42 27.02
N PHE A 38 -30.68 -20.69 26.86
CA PHE A 38 -30.30 -21.50 25.72
C PHE A 38 -30.88 -20.92 24.42
N THR A 39 -32.17 -20.62 24.38
CA THR A 39 -32.84 -20.02 23.22
C THR A 39 -32.25 -18.65 22.86
N GLU A 40 -31.99 -17.79 23.86
CA GLU A 40 -31.35 -16.49 23.65
C GLU A 40 -29.96 -16.63 23.01
N LYS A 41 -29.13 -17.56 23.51
CA LYS A 41 -27.79 -17.82 22.97
C LYS A 41 -27.84 -18.37 21.54
N THR A 42 -28.82 -19.22 21.22
CA THR A 42 -29.01 -19.76 19.88
C THR A 42 -29.39 -18.66 18.88
N HIS A 43 -30.33 -17.77 19.24
CA HIS A 43 -30.68 -16.63 18.40
C HIS A 43 -29.53 -15.64 18.21
N GLN A 44 -28.75 -15.36 19.26
CA GLN A 44 -27.55 -14.52 19.15
C GLN A 44 -26.52 -15.13 18.18
N MET A 45 -26.33 -16.44 18.23
CA MET A 45 -25.42 -17.14 17.32
C MET A 45 -25.93 -17.13 15.87
N SER A 46 -27.23 -17.36 15.67
CA SER A 46 -27.89 -17.26 14.36
C SER A 46 -27.66 -15.87 13.74
N ASN A 47 -27.79 -14.79 14.54
CA ASN A 47 -27.50 -13.43 14.09
C ASN A 47 -26.05 -13.20 13.69
N GLN A 48 -25.11 -13.71 14.48
CA GLN A 48 -23.68 -13.58 14.16
C GLN A 48 -23.33 -14.34 12.88
N LEU A 49 -23.98 -15.47 12.63
CA LEU A 49 -23.80 -16.26 11.43
C LEU A 49 -24.36 -15.54 10.19
N VAL A 50 -25.56 -14.98 10.29
CA VAL A 50 -26.16 -14.15 9.23
C VAL A 50 -25.28 -12.93 8.94
N ASP A 51 -24.84 -12.21 9.97
CA ASP A 51 -23.94 -11.05 9.81
C ASP A 51 -22.60 -11.44 9.18
N GLY A 52 -22.00 -12.53 9.65
CA GLY A 52 -20.76 -13.08 9.09
C GLY A 52 -20.90 -13.47 7.62
N TYR A 53 -22.00 -14.16 7.27
CA TYR A 53 -22.30 -14.55 5.89
C TYR A 53 -22.44 -13.33 4.99
N VAL A 54 -23.30 -12.38 5.36
CA VAL A 54 -23.58 -11.18 4.56
C VAL A 54 -22.30 -10.36 4.34
N ARG A 55 -21.48 -10.19 5.37
CA ARG A 55 -20.20 -9.47 5.25
C ARG A 55 -19.21 -10.20 4.35
N ALA A 56 -19.04 -11.52 4.54
CA ALA A 56 -18.14 -12.31 3.73
C ALA A 56 -18.56 -12.31 2.26
N ALA A 57 -19.86 -12.50 1.99
CA ALA A 57 -20.41 -12.49 0.64
C ALA A 57 -20.22 -11.12 -0.03
N ALA A 58 -20.57 -10.03 0.66
CA ALA A 58 -20.43 -8.68 0.11
C ALA A 58 -18.97 -8.31 -0.16
N ASP A 59 -18.06 -8.59 0.77
CA ASP A 59 -16.64 -8.28 0.60
C ASP A 59 -15.96 -9.14 -0.48
N TYR A 60 -16.37 -10.41 -0.61
CA TYR A 60 -15.88 -11.30 -1.65
C TYR A 60 -16.39 -10.90 -3.03
N GLN A 61 -17.69 -10.58 -3.18
CA GLN A 61 -18.23 -10.07 -4.44
C GLN A 61 -17.59 -8.75 -4.84
N ALA A 62 -17.44 -7.80 -3.90
CA ALA A 62 -16.74 -6.55 -4.16
C ALA A 62 -15.29 -6.77 -4.62
N TYR A 63 -14.61 -7.81 -4.10
CA TYR A 63 -13.28 -8.21 -4.56
C TYR A 63 -13.30 -8.75 -6.00
N LEU A 64 -14.26 -9.62 -6.36
CA LEU A 64 -14.40 -10.16 -7.71
C LEU A 64 -14.77 -9.07 -8.73
N GLU A 65 -15.71 -8.19 -8.39
CA GLU A 65 -16.07 -7.02 -9.19
C GLU A 65 -14.86 -6.12 -9.42
N PHE A 66 -14.11 -5.80 -8.36
CA PHE A 66 -12.90 -5.01 -8.47
C PHE A 66 -11.88 -5.64 -9.44
N ARG A 67 -11.72 -6.97 -9.42
CA ARG A 67 -10.84 -7.68 -10.36
C ARG A 67 -11.36 -7.59 -11.78
N LYS A 68 -12.67 -7.79 -11.99
CA LYS A 68 -13.31 -7.72 -13.30
C LYS A 68 -13.16 -6.32 -13.91
N ASP A 69 -13.46 -5.28 -13.14
CA ASP A 69 -13.39 -3.88 -13.57
C ASP A 69 -11.96 -3.44 -13.93
N ASN A 70 -10.98 -3.95 -13.19
CA ASN A 70 -9.56 -3.64 -13.42
C ASN A 70 -8.84 -4.70 -14.28
N LYS A 71 -9.57 -5.66 -14.86
CA LYS A 71 -9.05 -6.75 -15.72
C LYS A 71 -7.87 -7.51 -15.08
N LEU A 72 -7.98 -7.81 -13.78
CA LEU A 72 -6.93 -8.45 -13.01
C LEU A 72 -7.08 -9.97 -13.02
N THR A 73 -6.12 -10.64 -13.61
CA THR A 73 -5.98 -12.12 -13.58
C THR A 73 -4.93 -12.59 -12.60
N ARG A 74 -3.93 -11.74 -12.30
CA ARG A 74 -2.87 -11.99 -11.31
C ARG A 74 -3.37 -11.87 -9.88
N VAL A 75 -2.67 -12.51 -8.95
CA VAL A 75 -2.86 -12.34 -7.49
C VAL A 75 -2.34 -10.97 -7.05
N ALA A 76 -2.92 -10.41 -5.98
CA ALA A 76 -2.37 -9.17 -5.41
C ALA A 76 -0.97 -9.44 -4.84
N GLN A 77 -0.03 -8.59 -5.22
CA GLN A 77 1.33 -8.65 -4.73
C GLN A 77 1.42 -7.81 -3.46
N TYR A 78 1.95 -8.44 -2.41
CA TYR A 78 2.15 -7.80 -1.12
C TYR A 78 3.64 -7.53 -0.91
N PRO A 79 4.00 -6.36 -0.37
CA PRO A 79 5.35 -6.18 0.14
C PRO A 79 5.56 -7.08 1.36
N ASP A 80 6.69 -7.80 1.40
CA ASP A 80 7.02 -8.75 2.48
C ASP A 80 7.00 -8.12 3.88
N SER A 81 7.30 -6.83 4.00
CA SER A 81 7.25 -6.09 5.27
C SER A 81 7.29 -4.58 5.07
N ASN A 82 6.31 -3.86 5.64
CA ASN A 82 6.30 -2.39 5.66
C ASN A 82 7.54 -1.81 6.37
N ILE A 83 8.10 -2.52 7.36
CA ILE A 83 9.29 -2.09 8.11
C ILE A 83 10.50 -1.98 7.17
N MET A 84 10.67 -2.93 6.25
CA MET A 84 11.78 -2.93 5.29
C MET A 84 11.72 -1.71 4.35
N HIS A 85 10.53 -1.25 3.98
CA HIS A 85 10.38 -0.07 3.13
C HIS A 85 10.79 1.20 3.87
N PHE A 86 10.37 1.38 5.13
CA PHE A 86 10.79 2.51 5.95
C PHE A 86 12.27 2.49 6.27
N SER A 87 12.87 1.32 6.50
CA SER A 87 14.33 1.19 6.71
C SER A 87 15.12 1.58 5.46
N ILE A 88 14.67 1.17 4.28
CA ILE A 88 15.31 1.57 3.01
C ILE A 88 15.19 3.07 2.80
N LEU A 89 14.01 3.65 3.07
CA LEU A 89 13.79 5.09 2.92
C LEU A 89 14.66 5.91 3.90
N ALA A 90 14.72 5.48 5.16
CA ALA A 90 15.60 6.08 6.17
C ALA A 90 17.08 5.95 5.77
N GLY A 91 17.47 4.80 5.22
CA GLY A 91 18.80 4.59 4.66
C GLY A 91 19.11 5.55 3.51
N LEU A 92 18.19 5.73 2.56
CA LEU A 92 18.35 6.69 1.46
C LEU A 92 18.57 8.10 1.97
N VAL A 93 17.72 8.59 2.89
CA VAL A 93 17.88 9.92 3.50
C VAL A 93 19.20 10.04 4.24
N LEU A 94 19.62 9.01 4.97
CA LEU A 94 20.88 9.02 5.72
C LEU A 94 22.10 9.06 4.79
N PHE A 95 22.15 8.21 3.77
CA PHE A 95 23.28 8.15 2.84
C PHE A 95 23.35 9.37 1.93
N GLU A 96 22.21 9.85 1.43
CA GLU A 96 22.16 11.10 0.69
C GLU A 96 22.54 12.29 1.57
N GLY A 97 22.02 12.34 2.80
CA GLY A 97 22.40 13.34 3.80
C GLY A 97 23.90 13.34 4.10
N LEU A 98 24.51 12.17 4.28
CA LEU A 98 25.97 12.02 4.46
C LEU A 98 26.77 12.53 3.28
N ALA A 99 26.40 12.12 2.07
CA ALA A 99 27.11 12.56 0.88
C ALA A 99 26.96 14.08 0.67
N ASN A 100 25.74 14.61 0.80
CA ASN A 100 25.47 16.04 0.68
C ASN A 100 26.18 16.86 1.78
N ALA A 101 26.25 16.33 3.01
CA ALA A 101 26.92 16.98 4.12
C ALA A 101 28.42 17.12 3.89
N TYR A 102 29.05 16.09 3.31
CA TYR A 102 30.46 16.15 2.93
C TYR A 102 30.72 17.34 1.99
N PHE A 103 29.89 17.51 0.97
CA PHE A 103 30.02 18.63 0.03
C PHE A 103 29.72 19.98 0.70
N PHE A 104 28.64 20.12 1.46
CA PHE A 104 28.28 21.41 2.10
C PHE A 104 29.20 21.82 3.26
N SER A 105 29.89 20.87 3.90
CA SER A 105 30.76 21.15 5.05
C SER A 105 31.92 22.08 4.74
N LYS A 106 32.39 22.11 3.48
CA LYS A 106 33.54 22.93 3.06
C LYS A 106 33.24 24.43 3.00
N GLY A 107 31.97 24.82 2.91
CA GLY A 107 31.54 26.22 2.78
C GLY A 107 30.72 26.76 3.95
N SER A 108 30.52 25.98 5.01
CA SER A 108 29.70 26.37 6.16
C SER A 108 30.58 26.85 7.32
N ASP A 109 30.24 27.98 7.94
CA ASP A 109 30.92 28.53 9.13
C ASP A 109 30.89 27.56 10.33
N LEU A 110 29.82 26.77 10.44
CA LEU A 110 29.64 25.69 11.43
C LEU A 110 30.35 24.38 11.02
N GLY A 111 31.13 24.40 9.94
CA GLY A 111 31.81 23.26 9.35
C GLY A 111 30.88 22.09 9.05
N LEU A 112 31.28 20.89 9.48
CA LEU A 112 30.53 19.65 9.25
C LEU A 112 29.12 19.68 9.85
N LEU A 113 28.92 20.34 11.00
CA LEU A 113 27.61 20.37 11.66
C LEU A 113 26.60 21.20 10.86
N GLY A 114 27.00 22.38 10.35
CA GLY A 114 26.13 23.21 9.51
C GLY A 114 25.82 22.55 8.17
N GLY A 115 26.85 21.97 7.53
CA GLY A 115 26.68 21.20 6.29
C GLY A 115 25.74 20.01 6.47
N TRP A 116 25.79 19.31 7.61
CA TRP A 116 24.90 18.20 7.93
C TRP A 116 23.44 18.60 8.06
N ILE A 117 23.14 19.68 8.79
CA ILE A 117 21.77 20.17 9.00
C ILE A 117 21.14 20.61 7.66
N GLN A 118 21.92 21.29 6.81
CA GLN A 118 21.47 21.68 5.47
C GLN A 118 21.25 20.44 4.59
N ALA A 119 22.22 19.53 4.57
CA ALA A 119 22.19 18.31 3.75
C ALA A 119 21.02 17.39 4.07
N ILE A 120 20.73 17.15 5.36
CA ILE A 120 19.64 16.25 5.74
C ILE A 120 18.28 16.83 5.37
N THR A 121 18.12 18.15 5.39
CA THR A 121 16.88 18.84 4.97
C THR A 121 16.65 18.69 3.47
N VAL A 122 17.69 18.90 2.67
CA VAL A 122 17.65 18.71 1.21
C VAL A 122 17.39 17.25 0.86
N ALA A 123 18.14 16.32 1.47
CA ALA A 123 17.99 14.88 1.25
C ALA A 123 16.60 14.38 1.66
N PHE A 124 16.10 14.80 2.82
CA PHE A 124 14.75 14.44 3.27
C PHE A 124 13.70 14.93 2.26
N THR A 125 13.76 16.19 1.85
CA THR A 125 12.82 16.75 0.86
C THR A 125 12.90 15.99 -0.46
N ASN A 126 14.11 15.76 -0.99
CA ASN A 126 14.34 15.07 -2.25
C ASN A 126 13.81 13.63 -2.24
N VAL A 127 14.19 12.84 -1.24
CA VAL A 127 13.79 11.43 -1.10
C VAL A 127 12.30 11.29 -0.83
N ILE A 128 11.75 12.05 0.11
CA ILE A 128 10.33 11.93 0.50
C ILE A 128 9.43 12.41 -0.63
N ALA A 129 9.73 13.55 -1.25
CA ALA A 129 8.94 14.05 -2.37
C ALA A 129 9.02 13.08 -3.57
N SER A 130 10.20 12.56 -3.90
CA SER A 130 10.35 11.58 -4.99
C SER A 130 9.61 10.27 -4.68
N PHE A 131 9.71 9.77 -3.45
CA PHE A 131 9.01 8.56 -3.02
C PHE A 131 7.49 8.72 -3.11
N PHE A 132 6.93 9.79 -2.54
CA PHE A 132 5.48 9.94 -2.46
C PHE A 132 4.85 10.49 -3.74
N LEU A 133 5.40 11.58 -4.30
CA LEU A 133 4.77 12.30 -5.40
C LEU A 133 5.03 11.61 -6.75
N ILE A 134 6.26 11.17 -7.01
CA ILE A 134 6.60 10.47 -8.25
C ILE A 134 6.24 8.98 -8.12
N GLY A 135 6.72 8.31 -7.06
CA GLY A 135 6.55 6.88 -6.87
C GLY A 135 5.13 6.45 -6.50
N PHE A 136 4.76 6.72 -5.24
CA PHE A 136 3.54 6.17 -4.62
C PHE A 136 2.26 6.71 -5.24
N LEU A 137 2.20 8.02 -5.51
CA LEU A 137 1.03 8.68 -6.09
C LEU A 137 1.10 8.66 -7.62
N GLY A 138 2.18 9.21 -8.18
CA GLY A 138 2.34 9.43 -9.61
C GLY A 138 2.29 8.16 -10.45
N LEU A 139 3.32 7.33 -10.35
CA LEU A 139 3.46 6.11 -11.15
C LEU A 139 2.31 5.14 -10.91
N ARG A 140 1.79 5.07 -9.67
CA ARG A 140 0.65 4.21 -9.33
C ARG A 140 -0.66 4.66 -9.98
N PHE A 141 -0.92 5.96 -10.00
CA PHE A 141 -2.11 6.51 -10.66
C PHE A 141 -2.03 6.44 -12.18
N LEU A 142 -0.84 6.60 -12.76
CA LEU A 142 -0.59 6.38 -14.19
C LEU A 142 -0.89 4.94 -14.64
N GLN A 143 -0.72 3.97 -13.75
CA GLN A 143 -0.99 2.56 -14.02
C GLN A 143 -2.46 2.17 -13.88
N ASN A 144 -3.33 3.10 -13.47
CA ASN A 144 -4.75 2.83 -13.19
C ASN A 144 -5.68 3.73 -14.03
N PRO A 145 -5.76 3.52 -15.37
CA PRO A 145 -6.53 4.38 -16.28
C PRO A 145 -8.04 4.35 -16.05
N THR A 146 -8.56 3.36 -15.31
CA THR A 146 -9.97 3.25 -14.91
C THR A 146 -10.43 4.41 -14.00
N ARG A 147 -9.50 5.18 -13.41
CA ARG A 147 -9.79 6.40 -12.64
C ARG A 147 -9.30 7.64 -13.39
N PRO A 148 -10.13 8.25 -14.27
CA PRO A 148 -9.68 9.27 -15.22
C PRO A 148 -9.15 10.53 -14.54
N PHE A 149 -9.76 10.95 -13.41
CA PHE A 149 -9.29 12.13 -12.67
C PHE A 149 -7.90 11.91 -12.03
N SER A 150 -7.71 10.78 -11.35
CA SER A 150 -6.41 10.44 -10.75
C SER A 150 -5.33 10.21 -11.82
N PHE A 151 -5.70 9.58 -12.93
CA PHE A 151 -4.81 9.37 -14.06
C PHE A 151 -4.39 10.71 -14.70
N ALA A 152 -5.33 11.61 -14.99
CA ALA A 152 -5.04 12.92 -15.57
C ALA A 152 -4.18 13.78 -14.62
N ALA A 153 -4.51 13.78 -13.32
CA ALA A 153 -3.71 14.46 -12.31
C ALA A 153 -2.28 13.93 -12.25
N ALA A 154 -2.07 12.62 -12.37
CA ALA A 154 -0.73 12.03 -12.40
C ALA A 154 0.00 12.26 -13.73
N ALA A 155 -0.71 12.25 -14.87
CA ALA A 155 -0.16 12.51 -16.18
C ALA A 155 0.42 13.92 -16.31
N VAL A 156 -0.22 14.91 -15.68
CA VAL A 156 0.28 16.29 -15.63
C VAL A 156 1.22 16.51 -14.44
N GLY A 157 0.87 15.97 -13.27
CA GLY A 157 1.60 16.20 -12.03
C GLY A 157 2.97 15.54 -11.99
N VAL A 158 3.12 14.32 -12.53
CA VAL A 158 4.43 13.61 -12.50
C VAL A 158 5.51 14.38 -13.26
N PRO A 159 5.31 14.82 -14.51
CA PRO A 159 6.30 15.65 -15.20
C PRO A 159 6.66 16.93 -14.43
N ILE A 160 5.67 17.62 -13.86
CA ILE A 160 5.90 18.84 -13.07
C ILE A 160 6.79 18.53 -11.86
N VAL A 161 6.47 17.48 -11.11
CA VAL A 161 7.25 17.08 -9.94
C VAL A 161 8.66 16.63 -10.33
N VAL A 162 8.82 15.88 -11.42
CA VAL A 162 10.15 15.48 -11.93
C VAL A 162 11.00 16.72 -12.25
N VAL A 163 10.42 17.72 -12.90
CA VAL A 163 11.10 18.99 -13.19
C VAL A 163 11.44 19.73 -11.88
N LEU A 164 10.52 19.80 -10.91
CA LEU A 164 10.78 20.45 -9.61
C LEU A 164 11.88 19.76 -8.81
N ILE A 165 11.92 18.42 -8.80
CA ILE A 165 12.98 17.64 -8.15
C ILE A 165 14.31 17.83 -8.87
N GLY A 166 14.30 17.83 -10.20
CA GLY A 166 15.48 18.14 -11.00
C GLY A 166 16.01 19.54 -10.69
N PHE A 167 15.13 20.52 -10.65
CA PHE A 167 15.43 21.91 -10.32
C PHE A 167 15.97 22.08 -8.89
N LEU A 168 15.41 21.36 -7.91
CA LEU A 168 15.88 21.37 -6.53
C LEU A 168 17.33 20.86 -6.44
N ASN A 169 17.63 19.73 -7.08
CA ASN A 169 18.99 19.19 -7.12
C ASN A 169 19.96 20.08 -7.90
N PHE A 170 19.48 20.69 -9.00
CA PHE A 170 20.28 21.62 -9.82
C PHE A 170 20.64 22.88 -9.02
N SER A 171 19.67 23.44 -8.31
CA SER A 171 19.86 24.59 -7.39
C SER A 171 20.80 24.24 -6.23
N ALA A 172 20.71 23.02 -5.68
CA ALA A 172 21.62 22.55 -4.63
C ALA A 172 23.07 22.45 -5.13
N GLY A 173 23.27 22.01 -6.38
CA GLY A 173 24.57 22.04 -7.05
C GLY A 173 25.13 23.46 -7.17
N HIS A 174 24.34 24.42 -7.66
CA HIS A 174 24.77 25.81 -7.75
C HIS A 174 25.02 26.47 -6.39
N TYR A 175 24.27 26.09 -5.36
CA TYR A 175 24.55 26.52 -3.99
C TYR A 175 25.94 26.07 -3.56
N ARG A 176 26.31 24.81 -3.86
CA ARG A 176 27.65 24.30 -3.59
C ARG A 176 28.75 25.02 -4.37
N ASP A 177 28.52 25.33 -5.66
CA ASP A 177 29.48 26.11 -6.47
C ASP A 177 29.71 27.50 -5.87
N LEU A 178 28.64 28.20 -5.52
CA LEU A 178 28.70 29.53 -4.91
C LEU A 178 29.46 29.53 -3.58
N LEU A 179 29.27 28.50 -2.75
CA LEU A 179 30.04 28.33 -1.52
C LEU A 179 31.55 28.22 -1.77
N GLU A 180 31.97 27.54 -2.84
CA GLU A 180 33.39 27.41 -3.19
C GLU A 180 33.98 28.74 -3.67
N LEU A 181 33.25 29.40 -4.56
CA LEU A 181 33.67 30.68 -5.15
C LEU A 181 33.77 31.77 -4.07
N ASN A 182 32.80 31.82 -3.16
CA ASN A 182 32.81 32.76 -2.04
C ASN A 182 33.98 32.48 -1.09
N ALA A 183 34.26 31.20 -0.78
CA ALA A 183 35.40 30.83 0.04
C ALA A 183 36.75 31.21 -0.62
N ALA A 184 36.87 31.01 -1.94
CA ALA A 184 38.06 31.41 -2.70
C ALA A 184 38.23 32.94 -2.76
N THR A 185 37.13 33.68 -2.94
CA THR A 185 37.12 35.15 -3.01
C THR A 185 37.50 35.78 -1.67
N LEU A 186 36.96 35.25 -0.56
CA LEU A 186 37.35 35.65 0.80
C LEU A 186 38.83 35.37 1.09
N ALA A 187 39.37 34.24 0.62
CA ALA A 187 40.78 33.90 0.78
C ALA A 187 41.71 34.88 0.03
N LEU A 188 41.23 35.49 -1.05
CA LEU A 188 41.94 36.50 -1.83
C LEU A 188 41.81 37.92 -1.25
N GLY A 189 41.09 38.08 -0.13
CA GLY A 189 40.96 39.35 0.58
C GLY A 189 39.94 40.31 -0.03
N ASP A 190 39.09 39.83 -0.95
CA ASP A 190 38.05 40.63 -1.58
C ASP A 190 36.76 40.62 -0.73
N THR A 191 36.10 41.77 -0.63
CA THR A 191 34.96 42.01 0.28
C THR A 191 33.61 42.01 -0.40
N ASP A 192 33.56 41.92 -1.73
CA ASP A 192 32.33 41.90 -2.53
C ASP A 192 31.65 40.52 -2.55
N VAL A 193 31.49 39.89 -1.39
CA VAL A 193 30.64 38.70 -1.25
C VAL A 193 29.19 39.15 -1.32
N THR A 194 28.64 39.19 -2.53
CA THR A 194 27.23 39.48 -2.79
C THR A 194 26.37 38.31 -2.30
N GLY A 195 25.94 38.40 -1.03
CA GLY A 195 25.11 37.43 -0.33
C GLY A 195 23.65 37.40 -0.79
N GLU A 196 23.40 37.28 -2.09
CA GLU A 196 22.05 37.06 -2.59
C GLU A 196 21.58 35.64 -2.23
N ILE A 197 20.68 35.54 -1.25
CA ILE A 197 20.12 34.27 -0.75
C ILE A 197 19.50 33.43 -1.88
N LEU A 198 19.03 34.07 -2.96
CA LEU A 198 18.41 33.44 -4.12
C LEU A 198 19.38 33.21 -5.30
N ALA A 199 20.66 33.57 -5.19
CA ALA A 199 21.65 33.35 -6.24
C ALA A 199 21.73 31.90 -6.77
N PRO A 200 21.62 30.85 -5.93
CA PRO A 200 21.59 29.48 -6.43
C PRO A 200 20.38 29.20 -7.34
N VAL A 201 19.22 29.76 -6.98
CA VAL A 201 17.95 29.58 -7.69
C VAL A 201 17.96 30.38 -9.00
N THR A 202 18.49 31.60 -9.00
CA THR A 202 18.60 32.42 -10.22
C THR A 202 19.58 31.81 -11.21
N ARG A 203 20.75 31.33 -10.75
CA ARG A 203 21.69 30.56 -11.60
C ARG A 203 21.02 29.32 -12.19
N ALA A 204 20.28 28.57 -11.37
CA ALA A 204 19.52 27.42 -11.80
C ALA A 204 18.45 27.75 -12.86
N LEU A 205 17.69 28.84 -12.67
CA LEU A 205 16.66 29.31 -13.63
C LEU A 205 17.27 29.78 -14.95
N SER A 206 18.47 30.33 -14.92
CA SER A 206 19.22 30.77 -16.10
C SER A 206 20.03 29.65 -16.77
N PHE A 207 19.94 28.41 -16.28
CA PHE A 207 20.65 27.24 -16.80
C PHE A 207 22.16 27.45 -16.94
N GLN A 208 22.78 28.11 -15.96
CA GLN A 208 24.24 28.25 -15.96
C GLN A 208 24.93 26.89 -15.83
N PRO A 209 26.09 26.67 -16.47
CA PRO A 209 26.85 25.45 -16.29
C PRO A 209 27.42 25.37 -14.86
N PHE A 210 27.68 24.15 -14.39
CA PHE A 210 28.44 23.93 -13.15
C PHE A 210 29.90 24.33 -13.35
N GLU A 211 30.46 24.98 -12.32
CA GLU A 211 31.86 25.41 -12.32
C GLU A 211 32.76 24.37 -11.65
N THR A 212 32.22 23.56 -10.72
CA THR A 212 32.97 22.54 -10.00
C THR A 212 32.50 21.11 -10.31
N LEU A 213 33.43 20.15 -10.24
CA LEU A 213 33.10 18.72 -10.33
C LEU A 213 32.25 18.26 -9.14
N GLU A 214 32.47 18.85 -7.95
CA GLU A 214 31.72 18.52 -6.74
C GLU A 214 30.24 18.87 -6.86
N ALA A 215 29.89 20.01 -7.47
CA ALA A 215 28.50 20.38 -7.74
C ALA A 215 27.82 19.45 -8.75
N LEU A 216 28.53 19.06 -9.82
CA LEU A 216 28.01 18.10 -10.79
C LEU A 216 27.76 16.72 -10.13
N LEU A 217 28.68 16.26 -9.30
CA LEU A 217 28.52 15.00 -8.55
C LEU A 217 27.33 15.08 -7.59
N LEU A 218 27.17 16.20 -6.88
CA LEU A 218 26.04 16.44 -5.97
C LEU A 218 24.70 16.36 -6.73
N PHE A 219 24.61 16.99 -7.90
CA PHE A 219 23.44 16.94 -8.76
C PHE A 219 23.11 15.51 -9.21
N ILE A 220 24.09 14.80 -9.78
CA ILE A 220 23.90 13.42 -10.27
C ILE A 220 23.48 12.49 -9.12
N LEU A 221 24.12 12.63 -7.97
CA LEU A 221 23.82 11.85 -6.79
C LEU A 221 22.36 12.08 -6.34
N GLY A 222 21.95 13.33 -6.22
CA GLY A 222 20.60 13.70 -5.82
C GLY A 222 19.52 13.18 -6.79
N ILE A 223 19.76 13.24 -8.11
CA ILE A 223 18.88 12.62 -9.11
C ILE A 223 18.84 11.10 -8.96
N THR A 224 19.98 10.46 -8.65
CA THR A 224 20.05 9.01 -8.47
C THR A 224 19.24 8.55 -7.25
N PHE A 225 19.39 9.21 -6.11
CA PHE A 225 18.60 8.90 -4.92
C PHE A 225 17.11 9.19 -5.13
N ALA A 226 16.75 10.28 -5.80
CA ALA A 226 15.38 10.58 -6.21
C ALA A 226 14.78 9.45 -7.07
N ALA A 227 15.52 8.95 -8.06
CA ALA A 227 15.08 7.85 -8.92
C ALA A 227 14.86 6.54 -8.13
N ILE A 228 15.79 6.20 -7.23
CA ILE A 228 15.66 5.01 -6.37
C ILE A 228 14.45 5.16 -5.43
N ALA A 229 14.26 6.33 -4.83
CA ALA A 229 13.13 6.63 -3.95
C ALA A 229 11.80 6.54 -4.70
N ALA A 230 11.71 7.11 -5.91
CA ALA A 230 10.54 7.01 -6.78
C ALA A 230 10.22 5.56 -7.15
N PHE A 231 11.23 4.76 -7.52
CA PHE A 231 11.05 3.34 -7.80
C PHE A 231 10.55 2.56 -6.57
N LYS A 232 11.10 2.86 -5.39
CA LYS A 232 10.69 2.24 -4.13
C LYS A 232 9.27 2.64 -3.72
N GLY A 233 8.87 3.89 -4.00
CA GLY A 233 7.51 4.38 -3.77
C GLY A 233 6.49 3.72 -4.69
N ALA A 234 6.83 3.52 -5.97
CA ALA A 234 5.97 2.84 -6.94
C ALA A 234 5.75 1.35 -6.61
N THR A 235 6.66 0.74 -5.86
CA THR A 235 6.61 -0.68 -5.44
C THR A 235 6.24 -0.84 -3.96
N PHE A 236 5.79 0.23 -3.30
CA PHE A 236 5.44 0.21 -1.88
C PHE A 236 4.18 -0.59 -1.55
N ASP A 237 3.29 -0.78 -2.52
CA ASP A 237 2.06 -1.57 -2.39
C ASP A 237 1.72 -2.16 -3.77
N ASP A 238 0.65 -2.95 -3.87
CA ASP A 238 0.23 -3.49 -5.17
C ASP A 238 0.05 -2.35 -6.19
N ARG A 239 0.58 -2.57 -7.39
CA ARG A 239 0.55 -1.66 -8.52
C ARG A 239 -0.85 -1.10 -8.77
N THR A 240 -1.88 -1.94 -8.61
CA THR A 240 -3.27 -1.55 -8.77
C THR A 240 -3.81 -0.95 -7.47
N VAL A 241 -4.25 0.31 -7.53
CA VAL A 241 -4.70 1.07 -6.36
C VAL A 241 -5.95 0.44 -5.73
N GLY A 242 -5.80 -0.06 -4.50
CA GLY A 242 -6.90 -0.62 -3.72
C GLY A 242 -7.06 -2.14 -3.84
N TYR A 243 -6.29 -2.81 -4.72
CA TYR A 243 -6.41 -4.26 -4.91
C TYR A 243 -6.08 -5.05 -3.64
N GLY A 244 -4.92 -4.77 -3.04
CA GLY A 244 -4.52 -5.39 -1.78
C GLY A 244 -5.48 -5.07 -0.62
N ALA A 245 -6.15 -3.91 -0.63
CA ALA A 245 -7.14 -3.58 0.39
C ALA A 245 -8.43 -4.39 0.22
N ALA A 246 -8.91 -4.56 -1.02
CA ALA A 246 -10.08 -5.39 -1.33
C ALA A 246 -9.82 -6.86 -0.96
N GLN A 247 -8.68 -7.42 -1.34
CA GLN A 247 -8.34 -8.80 -1.00
C GLN A 247 -8.20 -9.01 0.53
N ARG A 248 -7.55 -8.07 1.24
CA ARG A 248 -7.45 -8.13 2.72
C ARG A 248 -8.82 -8.10 3.36
N ARG A 249 -9.76 -7.31 2.84
CA ARG A 249 -11.12 -7.22 3.35
C ARG A 249 -11.85 -8.55 3.18
N ALA A 250 -11.84 -9.12 1.98
CA ALA A 250 -12.42 -10.44 1.69
C ALA A 250 -11.83 -11.57 2.56
N LYS A 251 -10.50 -11.60 2.72
CA LYS A 251 -9.84 -12.60 3.59
C LYS A 251 -10.21 -12.43 5.08
N ARG A 252 -10.34 -11.19 5.56
CA ARG A 252 -10.73 -10.91 6.96
C ARG A 252 -12.18 -11.31 7.24
N SER A 253 -13.11 -10.98 6.35
CA SER A 253 -14.53 -11.35 6.52
C SER A 253 -14.76 -12.85 6.40
N ALA A 254 -14.06 -13.54 5.48
CA ALA A 254 -14.06 -14.99 5.42
C ALA A 254 -13.49 -15.64 6.69
N SER A 255 -12.43 -15.07 7.26
CA SER A 255 -11.85 -15.55 8.53
C SER A 255 -12.81 -15.35 9.71
N TYR A 256 -13.53 -14.22 9.73
CA TYR A 256 -14.60 -13.97 10.71
C TYR A 256 -15.73 -14.99 10.57
N LEU A 257 -16.24 -15.22 9.35
CA LEU A 257 -17.26 -16.23 9.07
C LEU A 257 -16.82 -17.62 9.53
N ALA A 258 -15.56 -18.01 9.25
CA ALA A 258 -15.00 -19.27 9.70
C ALA A 258 -14.98 -19.39 11.24
N ALA A 259 -14.66 -18.30 11.94
CA ALA A 259 -14.66 -18.27 13.40
C ALA A 259 -16.07 -18.43 13.98
N VAL A 260 -17.07 -17.78 13.35
CA VAL A 260 -18.49 -17.91 13.74
C VAL A 260 -19.00 -19.33 13.48
N LEU A 261 -18.73 -19.89 12.30
CA LEU A 261 -19.09 -21.27 11.96
C LEU A 261 -18.47 -22.30 12.90
N LYS A 262 -17.26 -22.05 13.41
CA LYS A 262 -16.63 -22.94 14.39
C LYS A 262 -17.31 -22.91 15.76
N GLN A 263 -17.93 -21.79 16.12
CA GLN A 263 -18.64 -21.60 17.39
C GLN A 263 -20.12 -22.01 17.31
N ALA A 264 -20.64 -22.14 16.10
CA ALA A 264 -21.98 -22.60 15.79
C ALA A 264 -22.16 -24.08 16.22
N PRO A 265 -23.09 -24.41 17.14
CA PRO A 265 -23.41 -25.80 17.43
C PRO A 265 -24.00 -26.53 16.21
N SER A 266 -23.73 -27.83 16.10
CA SER A 266 -24.22 -28.71 15.03
C SER A 266 -25.75 -28.75 14.89
N ASN A 267 -26.46 -28.30 15.92
CA ASN A 267 -27.91 -28.39 16.10
C ASN A 267 -28.63 -27.07 15.77
N ILE A 268 -27.91 -26.09 15.20
CA ILE A 268 -28.50 -24.81 14.77
C ILE A 268 -29.56 -25.11 13.71
N GLY A 269 -30.83 -24.81 14.05
CA GLY A 269 -31.99 -25.00 13.17
C GLY A 269 -32.75 -26.32 13.37
N ASP A 270 -32.44 -27.11 14.41
CA ASP A 270 -33.24 -28.30 14.77
C ASP A 270 -34.62 -27.96 15.37
N GLY A 271 -34.90 -26.68 15.64
CA GLY A 271 -36.20 -26.18 16.10
C GLY A 271 -37.03 -25.60 14.94
N GLU A 272 -38.32 -25.92 14.91
CA GLU A 272 -39.30 -25.49 13.88
C GLU A 272 -39.36 -23.96 13.65
N SER A 273 -38.86 -23.16 14.60
CA SER A 273 -38.80 -21.69 14.55
C SER A 273 -37.48 -21.09 14.02
N ASP A 274 -36.44 -21.90 13.73
CA ASP A 274 -35.08 -21.39 13.41
C ASP A 274 -34.53 -21.94 12.07
N SER A 275 -35.43 -22.18 11.11
CA SER A 275 -35.12 -22.63 9.74
C SER A 275 -34.13 -21.71 9.01
N VAL A 276 -34.17 -20.42 9.32
CA VAL A 276 -33.24 -19.41 8.82
C VAL A 276 -31.81 -19.72 9.28
N GLY A 277 -31.60 -20.07 10.55
CA GLY A 277 -30.28 -20.43 11.07
C GLY A 277 -29.66 -21.63 10.35
N ALA A 278 -30.46 -22.67 10.06
CA ALA A 278 -30.01 -23.83 9.28
C ALA A 278 -29.62 -23.47 7.84
N GLU A 279 -30.43 -22.66 7.16
CA GLU A 279 -30.15 -22.22 5.78
C GLU A 279 -28.84 -21.42 5.70
N TYR A 280 -28.65 -20.46 6.61
CA TYR A 280 -27.43 -19.67 6.65
C TYR A 280 -26.22 -20.49 7.10
N HIS A 281 -26.40 -21.54 7.91
CA HIS A 281 -25.30 -22.45 8.27
C HIS A 281 -24.79 -23.23 7.06
N ALA A 282 -25.68 -23.82 6.27
CA ALA A 282 -25.31 -24.50 5.02
C ALA A 282 -24.67 -23.51 4.02
N SER A 283 -25.33 -22.38 3.77
CA SER A 283 -24.85 -21.35 2.83
C SER A 283 -23.49 -20.76 3.24
N SER A 284 -23.25 -20.60 4.54
CA SER A 284 -21.97 -20.11 5.06
C SER A 284 -20.83 -21.08 4.84
N ARG A 285 -21.09 -22.39 4.95
CA ARG A 285 -20.08 -23.41 4.67
C ARG A 285 -19.70 -23.42 3.20
N GLU A 286 -20.68 -23.41 2.31
CA GLU A 286 -20.49 -23.36 0.86
C GLU A 286 -19.69 -22.12 0.45
N LEU A 287 -20.11 -20.93 0.90
CA LEU A 287 -19.39 -19.68 0.62
C LEU A 287 -17.94 -19.72 1.13
N LEU A 288 -17.71 -20.26 2.32
CA LEU A 288 -16.37 -20.33 2.88
C LEU A 288 -15.46 -21.30 2.11
N GLU A 289 -16.03 -22.40 1.61
CA GLU A 289 -15.32 -23.36 0.75
C GLU A 289 -14.95 -22.71 -0.59
N GLU A 290 -15.90 -22.03 -1.24
CA GLU A 290 -15.68 -21.28 -2.47
C GLU A 290 -14.55 -20.24 -2.32
N ILE A 291 -14.59 -19.42 -1.26
CA ILE A 291 -13.56 -18.40 -1.00
C ILE A 291 -12.18 -19.05 -0.79
N ARG A 292 -12.12 -20.19 -0.09
CA ARG A 292 -10.86 -20.89 0.19
C ARG A 292 -10.27 -21.51 -1.05
N GLU A 293 -11.09 -22.21 -1.84
CA GLU A 293 -10.69 -22.81 -3.11
C GLU A 293 -10.15 -21.75 -4.06
N PHE A 294 -10.89 -20.64 -4.22
CA PHE A 294 -10.45 -19.52 -5.05
C PHE A 294 -9.08 -18.97 -4.63
N PHE A 295 -8.84 -18.74 -3.33
CA PHE A 295 -7.55 -18.22 -2.87
C PHE A 295 -6.43 -19.27 -2.91
N ALA A 296 -6.76 -20.56 -2.82
CA ALA A 296 -5.81 -21.66 -3.00
C ALA A 296 -5.34 -21.73 -4.45
N GLU A 297 -6.25 -21.72 -5.43
CA GLU A 297 -5.91 -21.67 -6.85
C GLU A 297 -5.05 -20.45 -7.21
N GLU A 298 -5.37 -19.28 -6.65
CA GLU A 298 -4.56 -18.08 -6.85
C GLU A 298 -3.11 -18.31 -6.37
N THR A 299 -2.94 -18.95 -5.22
CA THR A 299 -1.63 -19.22 -4.64
C THR A 299 -0.84 -20.21 -5.49
N GLU A 300 -1.50 -21.25 -6.01
CA GLU A 300 -0.90 -22.24 -6.89
C GLU A 300 -0.45 -21.63 -8.22
N ARG A 301 -1.31 -20.85 -8.90
CA ARG A 301 -0.94 -20.15 -10.14
C ARG A 301 0.25 -19.20 -9.93
N ALA A 302 0.29 -18.50 -8.81
CA ALA A 302 1.42 -17.62 -8.47
C ALA A 302 2.73 -18.39 -8.25
N ARG A 303 2.66 -19.64 -7.79
CA ARG A 303 3.80 -20.55 -7.65
C ARG A 303 4.29 -21.03 -9.01
N GLU A 304 3.38 -21.49 -9.87
CA GLU A 304 3.69 -21.91 -11.24
C GLU A 304 4.34 -20.79 -12.06
N ASP A 305 3.78 -19.57 -12.01
CA ASP A 305 4.35 -18.39 -12.66
C ASP A 305 5.77 -18.09 -12.17
N PHE A 306 6.02 -18.25 -10.86
CA PHE A 306 7.34 -18.03 -10.27
C PHE A 306 8.35 -19.08 -10.73
N ASP A 307 7.96 -20.36 -10.75
CA ASP A 307 8.81 -21.46 -11.18
C ASP A 307 9.15 -21.33 -12.67
N ALA A 308 8.19 -20.98 -13.52
CA ALA A 308 8.43 -20.68 -14.92
C ALA A 308 9.41 -19.51 -15.13
N MET A 309 9.31 -18.44 -14.32
CA MET A 309 10.25 -17.33 -14.35
C MET A 309 11.64 -17.72 -13.83
N ARG A 310 11.72 -18.61 -12.85
CA ARG A 310 12.99 -19.15 -12.31
C ARG A 310 13.70 -19.97 -13.39
N ASP A 311 13.00 -20.90 -14.02
CA ASP A 311 13.55 -21.77 -15.05
C ASP A 311 14.00 -20.95 -16.27
N SER A 312 13.19 -19.97 -16.70
CA SER A 312 13.57 -19.02 -17.77
C SER A 312 14.81 -18.17 -17.43
N ARG A 313 15.06 -17.88 -16.15
CA ARG A 313 16.25 -17.16 -15.68
C ARG A 313 17.46 -18.07 -15.55
N GLU A 314 17.27 -19.32 -15.19
CA GLU A 314 18.33 -20.33 -15.15
C GLU A 314 18.82 -20.63 -16.58
N ASP A 315 17.90 -20.70 -17.55
CA ASP A 315 18.21 -20.87 -18.98
C ASP A 315 18.89 -19.64 -19.60
N ALA A 316 18.49 -18.43 -19.21
CA ALA A 316 19.11 -17.18 -19.67
C ALA A 316 20.40 -16.82 -18.90
N GLY A 317 20.70 -17.51 -17.80
CA GLY A 317 21.54 -17.00 -16.72
C GLY A 317 22.63 -17.94 -16.25
N GLY A 318 23.37 -18.56 -17.17
CA GLY A 318 24.66 -19.20 -16.87
C GLY A 318 25.74 -18.29 -16.26
N ARG A 319 25.44 -17.01 -15.94
CA ARG A 319 26.37 -16.09 -15.24
C ARG A 319 25.63 -15.18 -14.24
N GLY A 320 25.52 -15.68 -13.00
CA GLY A 320 25.61 -14.94 -11.74
C GLY A 320 24.80 -13.65 -11.54
N ARG A 321 23.84 -13.69 -10.60
CA ARG A 321 23.77 -12.80 -9.42
C ARG A 321 22.53 -13.08 -8.55
N GLY A 322 22.78 -13.31 -7.25
CA GLY A 322 21.91 -12.95 -6.12
C GLY A 322 20.57 -13.67 -5.98
N ARG A 323 20.52 -14.70 -5.12
CA ARG A 323 19.28 -15.29 -4.59
C ARG A 323 18.45 -14.20 -3.91
N ARG A 324 17.38 -13.71 -4.57
CA ARG A 324 16.29 -13.04 -3.86
C ARG A 324 15.52 -14.12 -3.10
N ALA A 325 15.15 -13.83 -1.85
CA ALA A 325 14.36 -14.75 -1.05
C ALA A 325 13.05 -15.07 -1.80
N PRO A 326 12.60 -16.34 -1.78
CA PRO A 326 11.33 -16.71 -2.39
C PRO A 326 10.20 -15.91 -1.74
N PRO A 327 9.19 -15.51 -2.53
CA PRO A 327 8.03 -14.79 -2.02
C PRO A 327 7.29 -15.63 -0.97
N PRO A 328 6.45 -15.02 -0.11
CA PRO A 328 5.90 -15.67 1.08
C PRO A 328 5.09 -16.94 0.81
N TYR A 329 4.58 -17.11 -0.41
CA TYR A 329 3.79 -18.27 -0.84
C TYR A 329 4.64 -19.46 -1.33
N ALA A 330 5.95 -19.29 -1.50
CA ALA A 330 6.89 -20.34 -1.90
C ALA A 330 7.72 -20.86 -0.70
N ARG A 331 7.27 -20.57 0.54
CA ARG A 331 7.85 -21.10 1.77
C ARG A 331 6.86 -22.09 2.37
N ASP A 332 6.98 -23.34 1.93
CA ASP A 332 6.48 -24.51 2.66
C ASP A 332 7.48 -24.87 3.77
#